data_AF-A0A2V5Q086-F1
#
_entry.id   AF-A0A2V5Q086-F1
#
_cell.length_a   1.000
_cell.length_b   1.000
_cell.length_c   1.000
_cell.angle_alpha   90.00
_cell.angle_beta   90.00
_cell.angle_gamma   90.00
#
_symmetry.space_group_name_H-M   'P 1'
#
loop_
_entity.id
_entity.type
_entity.pdbx_description
1 polymer ?
#
loop_
_entity_poly.entity_id
_entity_poly.type
_entity_poly.pdbx_seq_one_letter_code
_entity_poly.pdbx_strand_id
1 'polypeptide(L)'
;MVRQPRNHRETRHDFNKFSRAGRVQRDNRDARAHSKQGFYRRSLLSPIPRAANPAKIPRCPLSRLIKPNVGANQRSTTKYQLFSDYHTHPQGHRVQRYTQTLLQPWADSARNLGLTDIAFTDHDRYHPGIDFDEIDRLRERNPDLRIRAGIELDNDPIHSTVGRNWIEKHWDKLDFVLGSIHFLDRPDQMFDSVPDGAAQFKGRNVDAMYANYFGRVREIAATGLIDCLAHLDLIKIHGHRPSAEIGGLVNETLDFIRAQNLAIELSTAGWRKPVNEPYPGNRIIELAMQKGIPFTTASDAHSHAQLGDKFATLAQRMESFGIQEVCVFQGHKRSQLLL
;
A
#
# COMPACT_ATOMS: atom_id res chain seq x y z
N MET A 1 46.95 -43.86 -28.43
CA MET A 1 47.36 -45.27 -28.58
C MET A 1 46.75 -46.06 -27.42
N VAL A 2 46.31 -47.30 -27.67
CA VAL A 2 45.76 -48.29 -26.71
C VAL A 2 44.20 -48.38 -26.61
N ARG A 3 43.67 -49.27 -27.46
CA ARG A 3 42.77 -50.44 -27.24
C ARG A 3 41.33 -50.27 -26.66
N GLN A 4 40.38 -50.48 -27.59
CA GLN A 4 39.13 -51.28 -27.46
C GLN A 4 39.38 -52.73 -26.93
N PRO A 5 38.38 -53.58 -26.56
CA PRO A 5 36.98 -53.64 -27.07
C PRO A 5 35.87 -54.06 -26.08
N ARG A 6 34.59 -54.04 -26.52
CA ARG A 6 33.68 -55.22 -26.56
C ARG A 6 32.31 -54.90 -27.17
N ASN A 7 31.81 -55.88 -27.93
CA ASN A 7 30.60 -55.88 -28.76
C ASN A 7 29.44 -56.66 -28.11
N HIS A 8 28.21 -56.22 -28.42
CA HIS A 8 26.94 -56.92 -28.68
C HIS A 8 26.39 -58.00 -27.71
N ARG A 9 25.09 -57.87 -27.32
CA ARG A 9 23.92 -58.37 -28.07
C ARG A 9 22.57 -57.99 -27.42
N GLU A 10 21.58 -57.84 -28.28
CA GLU A 10 20.16 -57.55 -28.06
C GLU A 10 19.38 -58.73 -27.46
N THR A 11 18.25 -58.44 -26.81
CA THR A 11 16.94 -59.03 -27.16
C THR A 11 15.79 -58.06 -26.84
N ARG A 12 14.89 -57.89 -27.81
CA ARG A 12 13.63 -57.15 -27.74
C ARG A 12 12.51 -58.08 -27.27
N HIS A 13 11.54 -57.56 -26.53
CA HIS A 13 10.15 -58.02 -26.60
C HIS A 13 9.18 -56.83 -26.50
N ASP A 14 8.38 -56.71 -27.56
CA ASP A 14 7.19 -55.86 -27.70
C ASP A 14 6.06 -56.37 -26.79
N PHE A 15 5.26 -55.45 -26.23
CA PHE A 15 3.82 -55.63 -26.15
C PHE A 15 3.11 -54.27 -26.23
N ASN A 16 2.15 -54.21 -27.14
CA ASN A 16 1.36 -53.05 -27.55
C ASN A 16 -0.09 -53.18 -27.00
N LYS A 17 -0.80 -52.05 -26.99
CA LYS A 17 -2.26 -51.82 -26.78
C LYS A 17 -2.75 -51.61 -25.34
N PHE A 18 -3.26 -50.41 -25.03
CA PHE A 18 -4.65 -50.05 -25.31
C PHE A 18 -4.89 -48.53 -25.19
N SER A 19 -5.48 -47.98 -26.25
CA SER A 19 -6.04 -46.64 -26.39
C SER A 19 -7.48 -46.59 -25.89
N ARG A 20 -7.90 -45.48 -25.25
CA ARG A 20 -9.14 -44.74 -25.59
C ARG A 20 -9.28 -43.45 -24.78
N ALA A 21 -9.21 -42.33 -25.52
CA ALA A 21 -9.62 -41.01 -25.07
C ALA A 21 -11.15 -40.90 -25.11
N GLY A 22 -11.75 -40.35 -24.05
CA GLY A 22 -13.15 -39.97 -23.99
C GLY A 22 -13.27 -38.45 -23.85
N ARG A 23 -13.66 -37.77 -24.93
CA ARG A 23 -14.19 -36.40 -24.90
C ARG A 23 -15.53 -36.41 -24.19
N VAL A 24 -15.73 -35.52 -23.23
CA VAL A 24 -17.07 -35.14 -22.76
C VAL A 24 -17.26 -33.66 -23.07
N GLN A 25 -18.13 -33.43 -24.04
CA GLN A 25 -18.73 -32.15 -24.37
C GLN A 25 -20.03 -32.06 -23.56
N ARG A 26 -20.25 -30.98 -22.81
CA ARG A 26 -21.59 -30.62 -22.31
C ARG A 26 -21.81 -29.13 -22.50
N ASP A 27 -22.67 -28.82 -23.45
CA ASP A 27 -23.49 -27.63 -23.46
C ASP A 27 -24.39 -27.62 -22.22
N ASN A 28 -24.61 -26.44 -21.62
CA ASN A 28 -25.95 -26.06 -21.24
C ASN A 28 -26.10 -24.53 -21.15
N ARG A 29 -27.12 -24.04 -21.82
CA ARG A 29 -27.62 -22.67 -21.77
C ARG A 29 -28.55 -22.49 -20.55
N ASP A 30 -28.84 -21.22 -20.30
CA ASP A 30 -30.00 -20.67 -19.59
C ASP A 30 -29.97 -20.63 -18.06
N ALA A 31 -29.85 -19.41 -17.50
CA ALA A 31 -30.92 -18.78 -16.71
C ALA A 31 -30.54 -17.36 -16.21
N ARG A 32 -31.19 -16.36 -16.82
CA ARG A 32 -31.96 -15.25 -16.19
C ARG A 32 -31.51 -14.81 -14.78
N ALA A 33 -31.00 -13.58 -14.63
CA ALA A 33 -31.78 -12.34 -14.45
C ALA A 33 -32.61 -12.28 -13.16
N HIS A 34 -32.11 -11.57 -12.14
CA HIS A 34 -32.80 -10.85 -11.05
C HIS A 34 -31.71 -10.12 -10.24
N SER A 35 -31.83 -8.93 -9.68
CA SER A 35 -32.84 -7.87 -9.69
C SER A 35 -32.20 -6.67 -8.99
N LYS A 36 -32.35 -5.48 -9.56
CA LYS A 36 -32.03 -4.20 -8.91
C LYS A 36 -33.04 -3.94 -7.79
N GLN A 37 -32.57 -3.60 -6.59
CA GLN A 37 -33.37 -2.81 -5.64
C GLN A 37 -32.51 -1.70 -5.06
N GLY A 38 -32.84 -0.47 -5.47
CA GLY A 38 -32.31 0.75 -4.92
C GLY A 38 -33.08 1.14 -3.66
N PHE A 39 -32.34 1.57 -2.64
CA PHE A 39 -32.90 2.22 -1.47
C PHE A 39 -32.73 3.73 -1.59
N TYR A 40 -33.83 4.43 -1.88
CA TYR A 40 -33.96 5.87 -1.67
C TYR A 40 -34.17 6.13 -0.17
N ARG A 41 -33.24 6.82 0.49
CA ARG A 41 -33.51 7.48 1.78
C ARG A 41 -33.76 8.97 1.56
N ARG A 42 -34.97 9.40 1.94
CA ARG A 42 -35.40 10.80 1.99
C ARG A 42 -34.64 11.56 3.07
N SER A 43 -34.05 12.68 2.67
CA SER A 43 -33.52 13.73 3.54
C SER A 43 -34.66 14.63 4.01
N LEU A 44 -34.79 14.84 5.32
CA LEU A 44 -35.63 15.90 5.91
C LEU A 44 -34.70 16.95 6.50
N LEU A 45 -34.63 18.09 5.81
CA LEU A 45 -34.04 19.34 6.28
C LEU A 45 -35.03 20.05 7.21
N SER A 46 -34.54 20.65 8.30
CA SER A 46 -35.20 21.75 8.99
C SER A 46 -34.14 22.72 9.57
N PRO A 47 -34.46 24.01 9.70
CA PRO A 47 -33.50 25.09 9.49
C PRO A 47 -32.83 25.67 10.75
N ILE A 48 -31.70 26.33 10.49
CA ILE A 48 -30.82 27.10 11.37
C ILE A 48 -31.47 28.42 11.84
N PRO A 49 -31.28 28.87 13.10
CA PRO A 49 -31.42 30.27 13.48
C PRO A 49 -30.08 31.03 13.48
N ARG A 50 -30.11 32.27 12.97
CA ARG A 50 -28.99 33.21 12.81
C ARG A 50 -28.67 34.02 14.10
N ALA A 51 -27.37 34.22 14.29
CA ALA A 51 -26.61 35.44 14.62
C ALA A 51 -26.81 36.20 15.96
N ALA A 52 -25.67 36.49 16.61
CA ALA A 52 -25.45 37.68 17.44
C ALA A 52 -24.01 38.22 17.25
N ASN A 53 -23.91 39.56 17.26
CA ASN A 53 -22.77 40.41 16.87
C ASN A 53 -21.55 40.38 17.82
N PRO A 54 -20.34 40.75 17.37
CA PRO A 54 -19.12 40.75 18.18
C PRO A 54 -18.94 42.07 18.97
N ALA A 55 -18.57 41.94 20.25
CA ALA A 55 -18.21 43.07 21.11
C ALA A 55 -16.71 43.41 21.01
N LYS A 56 -16.44 44.71 21.02
CA LYS A 56 -15.13 45.39 20.93
C LYS A 56 -14.26 45.14 22.17
N ILE A 57 -12.97 44.89 21.98
CA ILE A 57 -11.94 44.87 23.04
C ILE A 57 -10.94 46.01 22.76
N PRO A 58 -10.58 46.85 23.75
CA PRO A 58 -9.66 47.98 23.55
C PRO A 58 -8.18 47.57 23.62
N ARG A 59 -7.32 48.38 22.97
CA ARG A 59 -5.85 48.25 22.89
C ARG A 59 -5.13 49.14 23.91
N CYS A 60 -3.85 48.76 24.14
CA CYS A 60 -2.65 49.51 24.60
C CYS A 60 -2.22 49.36 26.08
N PRO A 61 -0.91 49.56 26.43
CA PRO A 61 0.31 49.67 25.61
C PRO A 61 1.52 48.81 26.10
N LEU A 62 2.64 48.94 25.37
CA LEU A 62 3.93 48.27 25.50
C LEU A 62 4.65 48.43 26.85
N SER A 63 5.38 47.39 27.25
CA SER A 63 6.62 47.50 28.03
C SER A 63 7.72 46.60 27.45
N ARG A 64 8.86 47.21 27.12
CA ARG A 64 10.14 46.55 26.78
C ARG A 64 10.67 45.81 28.01
N LEU A 65 11.32 44.65 27.84
CA LEU A 65 12.77 44.46 28.05
C LEU A 65 13.21 42.98 27.99
N ILE A 66 14.45 42.81 27.50
CA ILE A 66 15.37 41.66 27.60
C ILE A 66 15.21 40.53 26.55
N LYS A 67 16.16 40.51 25.60
CA LYS A 67 16.47 39.38 24.71
C LYS A 67 17.42 38.42 25.43
N PRO A 68 17.14 37.11 25.42
CA PRO A 68 18.18 36.10 25.35
C PRO A 68 18.33 35.64 23.90
N ASN A 69 19.58 35.63 23.44
CA ASN A 69 19.99 35.10 22.16
C ASN A 69 19.84 33.57 22.22
N VAL A 70 18.82 33.02 21.56
CA VAL A 70 18.66 31.58 21.35
C VAL A 70 18.52 31.37 19.84
N GLY A 71 19.38 30.52 19.31
CA GLY A 71 19.52 30.24 17.88
C GLY A 71 18.20 29.96 17.19
N ALA A 72 18.17 30.30 15.90
CA ALA A 72 17.03 30.19 15.00
C ALA A 72 16.34 28.83 15.10
N ASN A 73 15.37 28.75 16.01
CA ASN A 73 14.41 27.67 16.05
C ASN A 73 13.42 27.98 14.94
N GLN A 74 13.60 27.32 13.78
CA GLN A 74 12.59 27.28 12.74
C GLN A 74 11.33 26.68 13.38
N ARG A 75 10.43 27.54 13.85
CA ARG A 75 9.08 27.12 14.24
C ARG A 75 8.49 26.49 12.98
N SER A 76 8.25 25.19 13.04
CA SER A 76 7.55 24.44 12.00
C SER A 76 6.28 25.20 11.63
N THR A 77 6.27 25.80 10.44
CA THR A 77 5.12 26.50 9.88
C THR A 77 4.14 25.54 9.22
N THR A 78 4.38 24.23 9.29
CA THR A 78 3.56 23.24 8.61
C THR A 78 2.20 23.18 9.29
N LYS A 79 1.16 23.59 8.55
CA LYS A 79 -0.22 23.61 9.04
C LYS A 79 -0.79 22.19 9.23
N TYR A 80 -0.20 21.20 8.57
CA TYR A 80 -0.64 19.80 8.60
C TYR A 80 0.10 18.99 9.65
N GLN A 81 -0.65 18.27 10.46
CA GLN A 81 -0.13 17.26 11.36
C GLN A 81 -0.57 15.89 10.86
N LEU A 82 0.34 15.14 10.24
CA LEU A 82 0.05 13.76 9.86
C LEU A 82 -0.13 12.94 11.14
N PHE A 83 -1.32 12.35 11.29
CA PHE A 83 -1.71 11.61 12.49
C PHE A 83 -1.77 10.09 12.24
N SER A 84 -1.57 9.64 10.99
CA SER A 84 -1.71 8.24 10.61
C SER A 84 -0.53 7.68 9.82
N ASP A 85 -0.23 6.39 10.00
CA ASP A 85 0.74 5.64 9.18
C ASP A 85 0.18 4.25 8.83
N TYR A 86 -0.14 4.05 7.56
CA TYR A 86 -0.89 2.89 7.08
C TYR A 86 -0.01 1.84 6.39
N HIS A 87 1.32 1.96 6.48
CA HIS A 87 2.24 1.00 5.90
C HIS A 87 3.41 0.73 6.85
N THR A 88 3.33 -0.37 7.60
CA THR A 88 4.38 -0.77 8.55
C THR A 88 4.56 -2.28 8.61
N HIS A 89 5.80 -2.71 8.85
CA HIS A 89 6.23 -4.11 8.85
C HIS A 89 6.84 -4.52 10.19
N PRO A 90 6.04 -4.81 11.23
CA PRO A 90 6.55 -5.34 12.49
C PRO A 90 7.46 -6.57 12.35
N GLN A 91 7.25 -7.41 11.33
CA GLN A 91 8.07 -8.59 11.08
C GLN A 91 9.37 -8.30 10.31
N GLY A 92 9.54 -7.11 9.72
CA GLY A 92 10.79 -6.67 9.10
C GLY A 92 11.41 -7.64 8.09
N HIS A 93 10.58 -8.30 7.26
CA HIS A 93 10.95 -9.30 6.23
C HIS A 93 11.30 -10.72 6.69
N ARG A 94 10.82 -11.16 7.84
CA ARG A 94 10.95 -12.56 8.25
C ARG A 94 9.78 -13.01 9.09
N VAL A 95 9.36 -14.26 8.95
CA VAL A 95 8.26 -14.79 9.79
C VAL A 95 8.66 -14.64 11.26
N GLN A 96 7.95 -13.78 11.97
CA GLN A 96 8.08 -13.55 13.40
C GLN A 96 6.68 -13.49 13.98
N ARG A 97 6.41 -14.35 14.97
CA ARG A 97 5.12 -14.32 15.63
C ARG A 97 4.92 -12.96 16.31
N TYR A 98 3.75 -12.37 16.09
CA TYR A 98 3.29 -11.21 16.83
C TYR A 98 3.28 -11.55 18.31
N THR A 99 3.87 -10.65 19.09
CA THR A 99 3.92 -10.70 20.55
C THR A 99 3.89 -9.27 21.06
N GLN A 100 3.47 -9.07 22.30
CA GLN A 100 3.54 -7.77 22.95
C GLN A 100 4.96 -7.16 22.89
N THR A 101 6.01 -7.96 23.06
CA THR A 101 7.41 -7.51 22.97
C THR A 101 7.75 -6.98 21.59
N LEU A 102 7.22 -7.60 20.52
CA LEU A 102 7.44 -7.16 19.15
C LEU A 102 6.64 -5.89 18.82
N LEU A 103 5.38 -5.82 19.26
CA LEU A 103 4.44 -4.81 18.81
C LEU A 103 4.41 -3.54 19.68
N GLN A 104 4.60 -3.63 21.00
CA GLN A 104 4.55 -2.47 21.91
C GLN A 104 5.50 -1.33 21.51
N PRO A 105 6.74 -1.59 21.04
CA PRO A 105 7.63 -0.51 20.58
C PRO A 105 7.03 0.36 19.45
N TRP A 106 6.14 -0.19 18.63
CA TRP A 106 5.45 0.57 17.58
C TRP A 106 4.42 1.56 18.15
N ALA A 107 3.66 1.14 19.16
CA ALA A 107 2.74 2.01 19.88
C ALA A 107 3.48 3.14 20.60
N ASP A 108 4.61 2.82 21.22
CA ASP A 108 5.44 3.81 21.92
C ASP A 108 6.04 4.83 20.93
N SER A 109 6.57 4.36 19.79
CA SER A 109 7.02 5.23 18.70
C SER A 109 5.90 6.12 18.16
N ALA A 110 4.70 5.57 17.93
CA ALA A 110 3.55 6.33 17.44
C ALA A 110 3.22 7.50 18.36
N ARG A 111 3.16 7.24 19.67
CA ARG A 111 2.88 8.26 20.69
C ARG A 111 3.95 9.36 20.73
N ASN A 112 5.23 8.98 20.62
CA ASN A 112 6.34 9.93 20.58
C ASN A 112 6.29 10.86 19.35
N LEU A 113 5.75 10.36 18.24
CA LEU A 113 5.60 11.11 16.99
C LEU A 113 4.26 11.86 16.89
N GLY A 114 3.35 11.67 17.85
CA GLY A 114 2.00 12.23 17.82
C GLY A 114 1.08 11.56 16.79
N LEU A 115 1.39 10.33 16.35
CA LEU A 115 0.50 9.50 15.55
C LEU A 115 -0.58 8.89 16.45
N THR A 116 -1.81 8.84 15.94
CA THR A 116 -2.98 8.31 16.67
C THR A 116 -3.66 7.14 15.94
N ASP A 117 -3.23 6.84 14.71
CA ASP A 117 -3.79 5.75 13.88
C ASP A 117 -2.67 5.05 13.09
N ILE A 118 -2.35 3.80 13.44
CA ILE A 118 -1.29 3.03 12.76
C ILE A 118 -1.85 1.70 12.24
N ALA A 119 -1.38 1.25 11.08
CA ALA A 119 -1.71 -0.06 10.55
C ALA A 119 -0.46 -0.95 10.47
N PHE A 120 -0.57 -2.17 10.99
CA PHE A 120 0.40 -3.22 10.74
C PHE A 120 0.02 -3.90 9.42
N THR A 121 0.91 -3.90 8.45
CA THR A 121 0.66 -4.36 7.08
C THR A 121 1.82 -5.20 6.58
N ASP A 122 2.31 -6.14 7.38
CA ASP A 122 3.35 -7.06 6.93
C ASP A 122 2.93 -7.76 5.62
N HIS A 123 3.91 -8.10 4.77
CA HIS A 123 3.65 -8.86 3.55
C HIS A 123 2.90 -10.16 3.82
N ASP A 124 2.00 -10.52 2.90
CA ASP A 124 1.14 -11.69 2.97
C ASP A 124 1.89 -13.01 3.11
N ARG A 125 3.08 -13.13 2.51
CA ARG A 125 4.02 -14.25 2.73
C ARG A 125 4.36 -14.52 4.21
N TYR A 126 4.26 -13.50 5.07
CA TYR A 126 4.54 -13.56 6.51
C TYR A 126 3.27 -13.67 7.36
N HIS A 127 2.11 -13.95 6.74
CA HIS A 127 0.86 -14.19 7.45
C HIS A 127 0.95 -15.25 8.59
N PRO A 128 1.83 -16.27 8.57
CA PRO A 128 1.94 -17.21 9.70
C PRO A 128 2.41 -16.55 11.01
N GLY A 129 3.03 -15.37 10.94
CA GLY A 129 3.42 -14.60 12.12
C GLY A 129 2.31 -13.76 12.72
N ILE A 130 1.23 -13.48 11.97
CA ILE A 130 0.15 -12.61 12.42
C ILE A 130 -0.70 -13.34 13.48
N ASP A 131 -0.89 -12.69 14.63
CA ASP A 131 -1.70 -13.17 15.74
C ASP A 131 -2.70 -12.08 16.15
N PHE A 132 -3.97 -12.27 15.79
CA PHE A 132 -5.03 -11.28 16.05
C PHE A 132 -5.25 -11.06 17.56
N ASP A 133 -5.09 -12.08 18.39
CA ASP A 133 -5.28 -11.96 19.83
C ASP A 133 -4.19 -11.06 20.45
N GLU A 134 -2.98 -11.07 19.88
CA GLU A 134 -1.89 -10.17 20.29
C GLU A 134 -2.16 -8.72 19.86
N ILE A 135 -2.77 -8.51 18.69
CA ILE A 135 -3.23 -7.18 18.26
C ILE A 135 -4.32 -6.66 19.22
N ASP A 136 -5.28 -7.51 19.59
CA ASP A 136 -6.35 -7.14 20.52
C ASP A 136 -5.81 -6.81 21.92
N ARG A 137 -4.89 -7.64 22.45
CA ARG A 137 -4.17 -7.31 23.70
C ARG A 137 -3.40 -5.98 23.62
N LEU A 138 -2.82 -5.68 22.47
CA LEU A 138 -2.10 -4.42 22.28
C LEU A 138 -3.05 -3.22 22.25
N ARG A 139 -4.21 -3.35 21.60
CA ARG A 139 -5.29 -2.34 21.60
C ARG A 139 -5.79 -2.06 23.01
N GLU A 140 -6.03 -3.09 23.81
CA GLU A 140 -6.46 -2.96 25.21
C GLU A 140 -5.46 -2.17 26.06
N ARG A 141 -4.17 -2.37 25.83
CA ARG A 141 -3.08 -1.69 26.56
C ARG A 141 -2.82 -0.27 26.08
N ASN A 142 -3.22 0.07 24.86
CA ASN A 142 -2.97 1.36 24.23
C ASN A 142 -4.30 1.98 23.72
N PRO A 143 -5.28 2.26 24.61
CA PRO A 143 -6.61 2.75 24.22
C PRO A 143 -6.58 4.15 23.60
N ASP A 144 -5.47 4.87 23.72
CA ASP A 144 -5.21 6.16 23.09
C ASP A 144 -4.83 6.05 21.60
N LEU A 145 -4.50 4.84 21.11
CA LEU A 145 -4.08 4.60 19.74
C LEU A 145 -5.05 3.69 19.00
N ARG A 146 -5.36 4.05 17.76
CA ARG A 146 -6.05 3.16 16.82
C ARG A 146 -5.00 2.28 16.15
N ILE A 147 -5.03 0.99 16.46
CA ILE A 147 -4.11 0.00 15.90
C ILE A 147 -4.91 -0.88 14.94
N ARG A 148 -4.61 -0.78 13.64
CA ARG A 148 -5.31 -1.49 12.58
C ARG A 148 -4.62 -2.82 12.29
N ALA A 149 -5.41 -3.89 12.26
CA ALA A 149 -4.95 -5.18 11.79
C ALA A 149 -4.99 -5.16 10.26
N GLY A 150 -3.85 -5.05 9.59
CA GLY A 150 -3.79 -5.09 8.15
C GLY A 150 -2.79 -6.12 7.63
N ILE A 151 -2.61 -6.10 6.32
CA ILE A 151 -1.67 -6.97 5.60
C ILE A 151 -1.40 -6.37 4.22
N GLU A 152 -0.20 -6.59 3.69
CA GLU A 152 0.15 -6.22 2.32
C GLU A 152 0.10 -7.45 1.42
N LEU A 153 -0.87 -7.47 0.51
CA LEU A 153 -0.98 -8.48 -0.53
C LEU A 153 0.00 -8.16 -1.66
N ASP A 154 1.06 -8.95 -1.74
CA ASP A 154 2.04 -8.90 -2.83
C ASP A 154 1.52 -9.57 -4.11
N ASN A 155 2.23 -9.32 -5.21
CA ASN A 155 2.11 -10.11 -6.44
C ASN A 155 3.15 -11.27 -6.51
N ASP A 156 3.49 -11.88 -5.38
CA ASP A 156 4.46 -12.98 -5.36
C ASP A 156 3.94 -14.21 -6.12
N PRO A 157 4.65 -14.65 -7.18
CA PRO A 157 4.23 -15.82 -7.94
C PRO A 157 4.28 -17.14 -7.14
N ILE A 158 5.04 -17.20 -6.05
CA ILE A 158 5.22 -18.41 -5.24
C ILE A 158 4.26 -18.42 -4.04
N HIS A 159 4.27 -17.36 -3.22
CA HIS A 159 3.61 -17.38 -1.92
C HIS A 159 2.24 -16.69 -1.91
N SER A 160 1.97 -15.73 -2.80
CA SER A 160 0.78 -14.89 -2.69
C SER A 160 -0.53 -15.61 -2.98
N THR A 161 -0.51 -16.80 -3.59
CA THR A 161 -1.73 -17.63 -3.65
C THR A 161 -2.16 -18.06 -2.25
N VAL A 162 -1.21 -18.47 -1.39
CA VAL A 162 -1.51 -18.88 -0.01
C VAL A 162 -1.87 -17.65 0.83
N GLY A 163 -1.12 -16.56 0.69
CA GLY A 163 -1.39 -15.28 1.36
C GLY A 163 -2.78 -14.75 1.02
N ARG A 164 -3.13 -14.69 -0.27
CA ARG A 164 -4.48 -14.35 -0.74
C ARG A 164 -5.58 -15.19 -0.09
N ASN A 165 -5.44 -16.52 -0.08
CA ASN A 165 -6.44 -17.41 0.53
C ASN A 165 -6.57 -17.16 2.04
N TRP A 166 -5.46 -16.81 2.71
CA TRP A 166 -5.48 -16.42 4.12
C TRP A 166 -6.22 -15.09 4.31
N ILE A 167 -6.01 -14.11 3.44
CA ILE A 167 -6.71 -12.82 3.45
C ILE A 167 -8.22 -13.03 3.27
N GLU A 168 -8.64 -13.79 2.25
CA GLU A 168 -10.06 -14.10 2.02
C GLU A 168 -10.71 -14.74 3.26
N LYS A 169 -10.01 -15.70 3.88
CA LYS A 169 -10.48 -16.39 5.08
C LYS A 169 -10.61 -15.48 6.30
N HIS A 170 -9.74 -14.47 6.43
CA HIS A 170 -9.67 -13.60 7.60
C HIS A 170 -10.12 -12.16 7.29
N TRP A 171 -10.81 -11.94 6.17
CA TRP A 171 -11.26 -10.63 5.72
C TRP A 171 -11.95 -9.85 6.83
N ASP A 172 -12.94 -10.45 7.50
CA ASP A 172 -13.69 -9.79 8.57
C ASP A 172 -12.87 -9.49 9.85
N LYS A 173 -11.64 -10.00 9.97
CA LYS A 173 -10.71 -9.67 11.06
C LYS A 173 -9.70 -8.60 10.69
N LEU A 174 -9.58 -8.29 9.40
CA LEU A 174 -8.69 -7.26 8.89
C LEU A 174 -9.44 -5.92 8.84
N ASP A 175 -8.72 -4.86 9.16
CA ASP A 175 -9.16 -3.49 9.02
C ASP A 175 -8.85 -2.93 7.64
N PHE A 176 -7.76 -3.39 7.02
CA PHE A 176 -7.14 -2.78 5.86
C PHE A 176 -6.23 -3.75 5.10
N VAL A 177 -6.31 -3.76 3.77
CA VAL A 177 -5.38 -4.53 2.92
C VAL A 177 -4.70 -3.63 1.89
N LEU A 178 -3.37 -3.65 1.87
CA LEU A 178 -2.57 -3.03 0.82
C LEU A 178 -2.40 -3.99 -0.36
N GLY A 179 -2.36 -3.46 -1.57
CA GLY A 179 -1.92 -4.19 -2.76
C GLY A 179 -0.61 -3.65 -3.28
N SER A 180 0.37 -4.52 -3.52
CA SER A 180 1.73 -4.14 -3.89
C SER A 180 2.28 -4.98 -5.04
N ILE A 181 3.22 -4.40 -5.80
CA ILE A 181 3.87 -5.06 -6.94
C ILE A 181 5.38 -5.03 -6.71
N HIS A 182 5.97 -6.20 -6.44
CA HIS A 182 7.41 -6.41 -6.23
C HIS A 182 8.06 -7.30 -7.30
N PHE A 183 7.25 -8.05 -8.05
CA PHE A 183 7.71 -8.94 -9.12
C PHE A 183 7.24 -8.46 -10.49
N LEU A 184 8.14 -8.54 -11.48
CA LEU A 184 7.82 -8.38 -12.90
C LEU A 184 7.93 -9.74 -13.59
N ASP A 185 8.85 -9.88 -14.54
CA ASP A 185 8.94 -11.07 -15.39
C ASP A 185 9.80 -12.18 -14.79
N ARG A 186 10.61 -11.88 -13.77
CA ARG A 186 11.42 -12.86 -13.05
C ARG A 186 10.70 -13.32 -11.78
N PRO A 187 10.27 -14.58 -11.69
CA PRO A 187 9.53 -15.07 -10.53
C PRO A 187 10.43 -15.34 -9.31
N ASP A 188 11.74 -15.41 -9.51
CA ASP A 188 12.75 -15.72 -8.51
C ASP A 188 13.45 -14.48 -7.93
N GLN A 189 13.18 -13.29 -8.48
CA GLN A 189 13.84 -12.06 -8.08
C GLN A 189 12.91 -10.85 -8.15
N MET A 190 12.67 -10.24 -6.99
CA MET A 190 12.02 -8.94 -6.87
C MET A 190 12.78 -7.86 -7.68
N PHE A 191 12.06 -7.04 -8.44
CA PHE A 191 12.70 -6.00 -9.24
C PHE A 191 13.22 -4.86 -8.38
N ASP A 192 12.67 -4.68 -7.18
CA ASP A 192 12.92 -3.59 -6.23
C ASP A 192 13.97 -3.93 -5.16
N SER A 193 14.59 -5.12 -5.22
CA SER A 193 15.79 -5.43 -4.46
C SER A 193 16.92 -4.47 -4.84
N VAL A 194 17.41 -3.65 -3.89
CA VAL A 194 18.49 -2.67 -4.15
C VAL A 194 19.84 -3.22 -3.66
N PRO A 195 20.90 -3.26 -4.49
CA PRO A 195 20.96 -2.82 -5.90
C PRO A 195 20.60 -3.92 -6.92
N ASP A 196 20.52 -5.19 -6.52
CA ASP A 196 20.57 -6.34 -7.43
C ASP A 196 19.45 -6.39 -8.48
N GLY A 197 18.26 -5.89 -8.14
CA GLY A 197 17.09 -5.81 -9.02
C GLY A 197 17.27 -4.84 -10.19
N ALA A 198 18.19 -3.87 -10.09
CA ALA A 198 18.48 -2.93 -11.18
C ALA A 198 18.99 -3.64 -12.45
N ALA A 199 19.64 -4.81 -12.30
CA ALA A 199 20.10 -5.61 -13.42
C ALA A 199 18.95 -6.05 -14.34
N GLN A 200 17.71 -6.14 -13.83
CA GLN A 200 16.54 -6.50 -14.63
C GLN A 200 16.17 -5.44 -15.68
N PHE A 201 16.63 -4.20 -15.55
CA PHE A 201 16.34 -3.11 -16.50
C PHE A 201 17.34 -3.02 -17.65
N LYS A 202 18.52 -3.65 -17.52
CA LYS A 202 19.62 -3.51 -18.47
C LYS A 202 19.22 -4.01 -19.87
N GLY A 203 19.32 -3.14 -20.88
CA GLY A 203 19.02 -3.46 -22.27
C GLY A 203 17.54 -3.64 -22.58
N ARG A 204 16.63 -3.28 -21.65
CA ARG A 204 15.18 -3.36 -21.83
C ARG A 204 14.58 -2.00 -22.15
N ASN A 205 13.41 -2.02 -22.80
CA ASN A 205 12.61 -0.83 -23.01
C ASN A 205 11.91 -0.45 -21.69
N VAL A 206 12.28 0.70 -21.11
CA VAL A 206 11.73 1.17 -19.82
C VAL A 206 10.23 1.50 -19.92
N ASP A 207 9.76 2.06 -21.03
CA ASP A 207 8.33 2.36 -21.24
C ASP A 207 7.49 1.08 -21.18
N ALA A 208 7.98 0.00 -21.82
CA ALA A 208 7.33 -1.30 -21.79
C ALA A 208 7.34 -1.93 -20.39
N MET A 209 8.40 -1.71 -19.59
CA MET A 209 8.47 -2.17 -18.21
C MET A 209 7.49 -1.43 -17.31
N TYR A 210 7.34 -0.12 -17.47
CA TYR A 210 6.32 0.67 -16.75
C TYR A 210 4.90 0.24 -17.14
N ALA A 211 4.63 0.01 -18.44
CA ALA A 211 3.34 -0.49 -18.90
C ALA A 211 3.00 -1.86 -18.30
N ASN A 212 3.98 -2.78 -18.24
CA ASN A 212 3.85 -4.08 -17.58
C ASN A 212 3.56 -3.92 -16.08
N TYR A 213 4.35 -3.10 -15.38
CA TYR A 213 4.15 -2.81 -13.96
C TYR A 213 2.73 -2.29 -13.68
N PHE A 214 2.25 -1.30 -14.44
CA PHE A 214 0.90 -0.75 -14.28
C PHE A 214 -0.20 -1.74 -14.68
N GLY A 215 0.08 -2.66 -15.61
CA GLY A 215 -0.79 -3.80 -15.90
C GLY A 215 -0.97 -4.70 -14.67
N ARG A 216 0.13 -5.04 -13.99
CA ARG A 216 0.11 -5.86 -12.75
C ARG A 216 -0.59 -5.15 -11.60
N VAL A 217 -0.44 -3.83 -11.49
CA VAL A 217 -1.23 -3.02 -10.54
C VAL A 217 -2.73 -3.20 -10.78
N ARG A 218 -3.17 -3.22 -12.05
CA ARG A 218 -4.59 -3.47 -12.37
C ARG A 218 -4.99 -4.91 -12.06
N GLU A 219 -4.12 -5.89 -12.31
CA GLU A 219 -4.38 -7.30 -11.98
C GLU A 219 -4.62 -7.49 -10.47
N ILE A 220 -3.76 -6.92 -9.62
CA ILE A 220 -3.93 -7.04 -8.17
C ILE A 220 -5.17 -6.27 -7.68
N ALA A 221 -5.45 -5.09 -8.24
CA ALA A 221 -6.65 -4.33 -7.93
C ALA A 221 -7.94 -5.05 -8.38
N ALA A 222 -7.91 -5.76 -9.52
CA ALA A 222 -9.04 -6.52 -10.04
C ALA A 222 -9.44 -7.71 -9.16
N THR A 223 -8.59 -8.08 -8.21
CA THR A 223 -8.89 -9.17 -7.28
C THR A 223 -10.03 -8.87 -6.31
N GLY A 224 -10.32 -7.60 -6.06
CA GLY A 224 -11.32 -7.16 -5.08
C GLY A 224 -10.94 -7.41 -3.62
N LEU A 225 -9.67 -7.71 -3.33
CA LEU A 225 -9.17 -8.00 -1.97
C LEU A 225 -8.21 -6.94 -1.42
N ILE A 226 -8.23 -5.73 -1.98
CA ILE A 226 -7.38 -4.64 -1.51
C ILE A 226 -8.22 -3.39 -1.31
N ASP A 227 -7.77 -2.52 -0.40
CA ASP A 227 -8.40 -1.24 -0.08
C ASP A 227 -7.60 -0.06 -0.64
N CYS A 228 -6.28 -0.23 -0.74
CA CYS A 228 -5.33 0.80 -1.13
C CYS A 228 -4.13 0.18 -1.87
N LEU A 229 -3.61 0.89 -2.86
CA LEU A 229 -2.39 0.48 -3.55
C LEU A 229 -1.14 1.10 -2.90
N ALA A 230 -0.18 0.25 -2.59
CA ALA A 230 1.13 0.63 -2.07
C ALA A 230 2.02 1.19 -3.18
N HIS A 231 2.84 2.19 -2.84
CA HIS A 231 3.91 2.79 -3.63
C HIS A 231 3.72 2.68 -5.14
N LEU A 232 2.68 3.36 -5.65
CA LEU A 232 2.09 3.13 -6.99
C LEU A 232 3.05 3.22 -8.17
N ASP A 233 4.22 3.85 -8.04
CA ASP A 233 5.25 3.89 -9.09
C ASP A 233 6.59 3.29 -8.64
N LEU A 234 6.57 2.28 -7.76
CA LEU A 234 7.76 1.59 -7.22
C LEU A 234 8.76 1.16 -8.31
N ILE A 235 8.28 0.88 -9.53
CA ILE A 235 9.10 0.60 -10.72
C ILE A 235 10.27 1.59 -10.92
N LYS A 236 10.14 2.83 -10.42
CA LYS A 236 11.15 3.87 -10.51
C LYS A 236 12.29 3.77 -9.49
N ILE A 237 12.23 2.83 -8.53
CA ILE A 237 13.08 2.71 -7.33
C ILE A 237 14.59 2.84 -7.59
N HIS A 238 15.07 2.29 -8.71
CA HIS A 238 16.49 2.33 -9.12
C HIS A 238 16.88 3.58 -9.91
N GLY A 239 15.95 4.50 -10.17
CA GLY A 239 16.19 5.71 -10.96
C GLY A 239 15.87 5.57 -12.45
N HIS A 240 15.45 4.40 -12.94
CA HIS A 240 15.03 4.23 -14.34
C HIS A 240 13.73 5.01 -14.60
N ARG A 241 13.69 5.80 -15.70
CA ARG A 241 12.56 6.64 -16.08
C ARG A 241 12.09 6.33 -17.50
N PRO A 242 10.77 6.36 -17.77
CA PRO A 242 10.25 6.19 -19.10
C PRO A 242 10.63 7.40 -19.98
N SER A 243 10.77 7.16 -21.29
CA SER A 243 10.79 8.21 -22.31
C SER A 243 9.40 8.76 -22.61
N ALA A 244 8.36 7.94 -22.48
CA ALA A 244 6.98 8.37 -22.62
C ALA A 244 6.54 9.27 -21.45
N GLU A 245 5.55 10.14 -21.70
CA GLU A 245 4.91 10.90 -20.63
C GLU A 245 4.17 9.93 -19.69
N ILE A 246 4.38 10.10 -18.38
CA ILE A 246 3.91 9.13 -17.38
C ILE A 246 2.38 9.00 -17.33
N GLY A 247 1.65 10.09 -17.57
CA GLY A 247 0.19 10.08 -17.74
C GLY A 247 -0.26 9.14 -18.84
N GLY A 248 0.46 9.08 -19.97
CA GLY A 248 0.21 8.12 -21.05
C GLY A 248 0.35 6.66 -20.63
N LEU A 249 1.15 6.36 -19.61
CA LEU A 249 1.37 5.00 -19.09
C LEU A 249 0.44 4.65 -17.92
N VAL A 250 0.10 5.63 -17.07
CA VAL A 250 -0.60 5.39 -15.79
C VAL A 250 -2.10 5.70 -15.84
N ASN A 251 -2.59 6.49 -16.80
CA ASN A 251 -3.97 6.99 -16.79
C ASN A 251 -5.03 5.87 -16.73
N GLU A 252 -4.86 4.81 -17.53
CA GLU A 252 -5.75 3.66 -17.52
C GLU A 252 -5.80 3.00 -16.13
N THR A 253 -4.64 2.90 -15.46
CA THR A 253 -4.57 2.38 -14.09
C THR A 253 -5.26 3.30 -13.10
N LEU A 254 -5.09 4.62 -13.19
CA LEU A 254 -5.79 5.56 -12.30
C LEU A 254 -7.32 5.53 -12.52
N ASP A 255 -7.77 5.41 -13.78
CA ASP A 255 -9.20 5.24 -14.09
C ASP A 255 -9.76 3.95 -13.47
N PHE A 256 -8.99 2.86 -13.54
CA PHE A 256 -9.34 1.60 -12.91
C PHE A 256 -9.43 1.71 -11.38
N ILE A 257 -8.41 2.30 -10.75
CA ILE A 257 -8.38 2.55 -9.28
C ILE A 257 -9.60 3.35 -8.85
N ARG A 258 -9.93 4.41 -9.59
CA ARG A 258 -11.10 5.25 -9.29
C ARG A 258 -12.41 4.48 -9.43
N ALA A 259 -12.53 3.63 -10.46
CA ALA A 259 -13.71 2.80 -10.71
C ALA A 259 -13.91 1.73 -9.63
N GLN A 260 -12.82 1.14 -9.13
CA GLN A 260 -12.82 0.17 -8.03
C GLN A 260 -12.96 0.82 -6.65
N ASN A 261 -13.03 2.15 -6.58
CA ASN A 261 -13.14 2.91 -5.34
C ASN A 261 -11.97 2.62 -4.37
N LEU A 262 -10.75 2.46 -4.89
CA LEU A 262 -9.53 2.21 -4.12
C LEU A 262 -8.83 3.52 -3.74
N ALA A 263 -7.99 3.46 -2.70
CA ALA A 263 -7.05 4.53 -2.35
C ALA A 263 -5.65 4.28 -2.93
N ILE A 264 -4.78 5.30 -2.87
CA ILE A 264 -3.34 5.19 -3.16
C ILE A 264 -2.59 5.70 -1.92
N GLU A 265 -1.52 5.04 -1.52
CA GLU A 265 -0.68 5.59 -0.44
C GLU A 265 0.23 6.72 -0.94
N LEU A 266 0.47 7.70 -0.07
CA LEU A 266 1.60 8.62 -0.19
C LEU A 266 2.72 8.12 0.71
N SER A 267 3.65 7.39 0.12
CA SER A 267 4.74 6.72 0.82
C SER A 267 6.04 7.51 0.81
N THR A 268 6.64 7.62 1.99
CA THR A 268 7.94 8.27 2.19
C THR A 268 9.13 7.37 1.89
N ALA A 269 8.92 6.06 1.68
CA ALA A 269 10.01 5.09 1.56
C ALA A 269 10.96 5.37 0.39
N GLY A 270 10.46 5.90 -0.72
CA GLY A 270 11.31 6.16 -1.89
C GLY A 270 12.42 7.19 -1.65
N TRP A 271 12.28 8.06 -0.64
CA TRP A 271 13.37 8.95 -0.20
C TRP A 271 14.53 8.22 0.50
N ARG A 272 14.34 6.96 0.92
CA ARG A 272 15.40 6.08 1.45
C ARG A 272 16.02 5.19 0.38
N LYS A 273 15.56 5.28 -0.87
CA LYS A 273 15.98 4.44 -2.02
C LYS A 273 16.73 5.29 -3.06
N PRO A 274 17.42 4.66 -4.04
CA PRO A 274 18.19 5.40 -5.05
C PRO A 274 17.40 6.47 -5.81
N VAL A 275 16.09 6.25 -6.03
CA VAL A 275 15.19 7.23 -6.63
C VAL A 275 15.13 8.57 -5.87
N ASN A 276 15.27 8.56 -4.54
CA ASN A 276 15.18 9.72 -3.66
C ASN A 276 13.94 10.62 -3.90
N GLU A 277 12.80 9.99 -4.15
CA GLU A 277 11.50 10.62 -4.38
C GLU A 277 10.41 9.81 -3.66
N PRO A 278 9.29 10.41 -3.22
CA PRO A 278 8.19 9.64 -2.65
C PRO A 278 7.51 8.78 -3.72
N TYR A 279 6.71 7.84 -3.25
CA TYR A 279 5.79 7.08 -4.09
C TYR A 279 4.34 7.51 -3.81
N PRO A 280 3.53 7.84 -4.83
CA PRO A 280 3.93 8.09 -6.20
C PRO A 280 4.68 9.42 -6.39
N GLY A 281 5.27 9.61 -7.58
CA GLY A 281 5.86 10.88 -7.98
C GLY A 281 4.81 11.97 -8.25
N ASN A 282 5.24 13.24 -8.23
CA ASN A 282 4.37 14.42 -8.32
C ASN A 282 3.32 14.35 -9.43
N ARG A 283 3.75 13.99 -10.64
CA ARG A 283 2.85 13.96 -11.80
C ARG A 283 1.70 12.96 -11.63
N ILE A 284 1.97 11.83 -11.00
CA ILE A 284 0.94 10.81 -10.72
C ILE A 284 0.03 11.29 -9.58
N ILE A 285 0.56 11.98 -8.56
CA ILE A 285 -0.25 12.61 -7.50
C ILE A 285 -1.26 13.60 -8.12
N GLU A 286 -0.81 14.50 -8.99
CA GLU A 286 -1.68 15.46 -9.69
C GLU A 286 -2.80 14.77 -10.48
N LEU A 287 -2.45 13.73 -11.25
CA LEU A 287 -3.43 12.98 -12.05
C LEU A 287 -4.43 12.22 -11.17
N ALA A 288 -3.98 11.64 -10.06
CA ALA A 288 -4.84 10.96 -9.10
C ALA A 288 -5.81 11.94 -8.40
N MET A 289 -5.33 13.13 -8.04
CA MET A 289 -6.17 14.21 -7.50
C MET A 289 -7.23 14.67 -8.50
N GLN A 290 -6.87 14.85 -9.77
CA GLN A 290 -7.83 15.21 -10.83
C GLN A 290 -8.96 14.18 -10.99
N LYS A 291 -8.67 12.91 -10.69
CA LYS A 291 -9.65 11.81 -10.73
C LYS A 291 -10.38 11.61 -9.39
N GLY A 292 -10.05 12.39 -8.36
CA GLY A 292 -10.64 12.29 -7.03
C GLY A 292 -10.30 10.97 -6.32
N ILE A 293 -9.10 10.44 -6.54
CA ILE A 293 -8.63 9.23 -5.84
C ILE A 293 -8.12 9.64 -4.45
N PRO A 294 -8.60 9.00 -3.38
CA PRO A 294 -8.22 9.34 -2.01
C PRO A 294 -6.84 8.79 -1.66
N PHE A 295 -6.19 9.40 -0.66
CA PHE A 295 -4.84 9.06 -0.23
C PHE A 295 -4.76 8.59 1.22
N THR A 296 -3.94 7.57 1.49
CA THR A 296 -3.42 7.26 2.84
C THR A 296 -2.00 7.84 2.98
N THR A 297 -1.47 7.87 4.20
CA THR A 297 -0.07 8.23 4.49
C THR A 297 0.70 7.00 4.93
N ALA A 298 1.93 6.86 4.45
CA ALA A 298 2.73 5.65 4.64
C ALA A 298 4.20 6.00 4.86
N SER A 299 4.83 5.37 5.85
CA SER A 299 6.30 5.37 5.95
C SER A 299 6.94 4.15 5.30
N ASP A 300 6.21 3.05 5.19
CA ASP A 300 6.75 1.73 4.82
C ASP A 300 7.96 1.37 5.71
N ALA A 301 7.68 1.47 7.01
CA ALA A 301 8.63 1.29 8.09
C ALA A 301 8.86 -0.20 8.34
N HIS A 302 10.13 -0.62 8.41
CA HIS A 302 10.52 -2.00 8.72
C HIS A 302 11.07 -2.16 10.14
N SER A 303 11.02 -1.08 10.91
CA SER A 303 11.25 -1.06 12.34
C SER A 303 10.45 0.08 12.95
N HIS A 304 10.10 -0.05 14.23
CA HIS A 304 9.39 1.01 14.95
C HIS A 304 10.16 2.35 14.99
N ALA A 305 11.47 2.34 14.75
CA ALA A 305 12.30 3.55 14.65
C ALA A 305 12.15 4.27 13.30
N GLN A 306 11.62 3.60 12.27
CA GLN A 306 11.32 4.18 10.95
C GLN A 306 9.87 4.66 10.81
N LEU A 307 9.02 4.39 11.81
CA LEU A 307 7.63 4.83 11.81
C LEU A 307 7.56 6.35 11.58
N GLY A 308 6.69 6.79 10.67
CA GLY A 308 6.56 8.21 10.33
C GLY A 308 7.81 8.87 9.75
N ASP A 309 8.82 8.10 9.31
CA ASP A 309 10.04 8.68 8.74
C ASP A 309 9.70 9.65 7.59
N LYS A 310 10.31 10.83 7.63
CA LYS A 310 10.10 11.95 6.69
C LYS A 310 8.64 12.46 6.60
N PHE A 311 7.80 12.22 7.59
CA PHE A 311 6.42 12.75 7.61
C PHE A 311 6.35 14.28 7.59
N ALA A 312 7.30 14.98 8.22
CA ALA A 312 7.36 16.44 8.12
C ALA A 312 7.53 16.92 6.66
N THR A 313 8.35 16.23 5.87
CA THR A 313 8.53 16.50 4.44
C THR A 313 7.29 16.13 3.65
N LEU A 314 6.65 15.00 3.98
CA LEU A 314 5.40 14.59 3.34
C LEU A 314 4.28 15.61 3.60
N ALA A 315 4.15 16.11 4.82
CA ALA A 315 3.17 17.13 5.21
C ALA A 315 3.32 18.41 4.38
N GLN A 316 4.54 18.92 4.23
CA GLN A 316 4.83 20.08 3.39
C GLN A 316 4.48 19.85 1.92
N ARG A 317 4.72 18.63 1.41
CA ARG A 317 4.33 18.24 0.05
C ARG A 317 2.82 18.19 -0.12
N MET A 318 2.11 17.58 0.83
CA MET A 318 0.65 17.53 0.79
C MET A 318 0.04 18.93 0.84
N GLU A 319 0.61 19.82 1.65
CA GLU A 319 0.22 21.24 1.70
C GLU A 319 0.43 21.93 0.36
N SER A 320 1.56 21.70 -0.32
CA SER A 320 1.82 22.31 -1.63
C SER A 320 0.92 21.78 -2.76
N PHE A 321 0.46 20.54 -2.66
CA PHE A 321 -0.59 19.99 -3.53
C PHE A 321 -2.01 20.45 -3.13
N GLY A 322 -2.19 21.04 -1.94
CA GLY A 322 -3.51 21.40 -1.42
C GLY A 322 -4.36 20.19 -0.99
N ILE A 323 -3.72 19.06 -0.66
CA ILE A 323 -4.39 17.87 -0.11
C ILE A 323 -4.75 18.17 1.34
N GLN A 324 -6.04 18.31 1.66
CA GLN A 324 -6.50 18.71 3.01
C GLN A 324 -7.03 17.54 3.85
N GLU A 325 -7.21 16.38 3.22
CA GLU A 325 -7.74 15.18 3.85
C GLU A 325 -6.93 13.95 3.45
N VAL A 326 -6.90 12.98 4.36
CA VAL A 326 -6.43 11.62 4.11
C VAL A 326 -7.50 10.65 4.54
N CYS A 327 -7.49 9.48 3.93
CA CYS A 327 -8.39 8.41 4.31
C CYS A 327 -7.76 7.46 5.33
N VAL A 328 -8.61 6.97 6.23
CA VAL A 328 -8.32 5.90 7.19
C VAL A 328 -9.30 4.75 6.98
N PHE A 329 -8.96 3.56 7.46
CA PHE A 329 -9.77 2.35 7.28
C PHE A 329 -10.04 1.64 8.60
N GLN A 330 -11.23 1.05 8.69
CA GLN A 330 -11.64 0.15 9.77
C GLN A 330 -12.61 -0.88 9.21
N GLY A 331 -12.30 -2.17 9.36
CA GLY A 331 -13.05 -3.25 8.70
C GLY A 331 -13.35 -2.96 7.22
N HIS A 332 -12.34 -2.54 6.44
CA HIS A 332 -12.43 -2.18 5.01
C HIS A 332 -13.33 -0.96 4.70
N LYS A 333 -13.83 -0.26 5.73
CA LYS A 333 -14.62 0.97 5.54
C LYS A 333 -13.72 2.18 5.58
N ARG A 334 -13.66 2.88 4.45
CA ARG A 334 -12.93 4.13 4.31
C ARG A 334 -13.67 5.30 4.97
N SER A 335 -12.95 6.11 5.73
CA SER A 335 -13.40 7.43 6.23
C SER A 335 -12.38 8.50 5.87
N GLN A 336 -12.84 9.70 5.51
CA GLN A 336 -11.96 10.86 5.26
C GLN A 336 -11.80 11.68 6.53
N LEU A 337 -10.58 12.12 6.81
CA LEU A 337 -10.22 12.93 7.96
C LEU A 337 -9.33 14.10 7.52
N LEU A 338 -9.57 15.27 8.10
CA LEU A 338 -8.81 16.50 7.82
C LEU A 338 -7.43 16.47 8.49
N LEU A 339 -6.46 17.11 7.85
CA LEU A 339 -5.06 17.24 8.29
C LEU A 339 -4.76 18.46 9.18
#